data_AF-A0A0F9G165-F1
#
_entry.id   AF-A0A0F9G165-F1
#
_cell.length_a   1.000
_cell.length_b   1.000
_cell.length_c   1.000
_cell.angle_alpha   90.00
_cell.angle_beta   90.00
_cell.angle_gamma   90.00
#
_symmetry.space_group_name_H-M   'P 1'
#
loop_
_entity.id
_entity.type
_entity.pdbx_description
1 polymer ?
#
loop_
_entity_poly.entity_id
_entity_poly.type
_entity_poly.pdbx_seq_one_letter_code
_entity_poly.pdbx_strand_id
1 'polypeptide(L)'
;MLMVRVNVGKDKEGKSLEPIVGLLIDTHLMPMQGPPKAMIGEGGKLMQTPGQTGFQAFGVVAAGEGFIVGPLSSMTPMMQPDEEGDDEVKPDGGVAAAEEILS
;
A
#
# COMPACT_ATOMS: atom_id res chain seq x y z
N MET A 1 7.26 12.11 6.12
CA MET A 1 6.31 11.57 5.14
C MET A 1 6.88 10.27 4.62
N LEU A 2 6.04 9.27 4.32
CA LEU A 2 6.45 7.88 4.06
C LEU A 2 5.94 7.45 2.69
N MET A 3 6.80 6.85 1.86
CA MET A 3 6.35 6.23 0.61
C MET A 3 5.57 4.96 0.93
N VAL A 4 4.42 4.79 0.28
CA VAL A 4 3.55 3.63 0.47
C VAL A 4 3.10 3.07 -0.86
N ARG A 5 2.98 1.75 -0.91
CA ARG A 5 2.30 1.02 -1.96
C ARG A 5 0.85 0.80 -1.55
N VAL A 6 -0.09 1.23 -2.37
CA VAL A 6 -1.53 1.14 -2.14
C VAL A 6 -2.11 0.00 -2.98
N ASN A 7 -2.70 -0.99 -2.31
CA ASN A 7 -3.42 -2.06 -2.99
C ASN A 7 -4.83 -1.58 -3.36
N VAL A 8 -5.08 -1.40 -4.66
CA VAL A 8 -6.36 -0.92 -5.20
C VAL A 8 -7.35 -2.04 -5.54
N GLY A 9 -7.03 -3.29 -5.18
CA GLY A 9 -7.93 -4.42 -5.28
C GLY A 9 -7.87 -5.14 -6.63
N LYS A 10 -9.03 -5.60 -7.10
CA LYS A 10 -9.17 -6.41 -8.32
C LYS A 10 -10.07 -5.73 -9.33
N ASP A 11 -9.81 -5.98 -10.61
CA ASP A 11 -10.69 -5.55 -11.70
C ASP A 11 -11.99 -6.37 -11.77
N LYS A 12 -12.84 -6.04 -12.74
CA LYS A 12 -14.12 -6.73 -12.98
C LYS A 12 -13.95 -8.21 -13.37
N GLU A 13 -12.77 -8.60 -13.82
CA GLU A 13 -12.40 -9.96 -14.22
C GLU A 13 -11.73 -10.72 -13.06
N GLY A 14 -11.56 -10.07 -11.90
CA GLY A 14 -10.98 -10.66 -10.70
C GLY A 14 -9.45 -10.68 -10.70
N LYS A 15 -8.79 -10.03 -11.66
CA LYS A 15 -7.33 -9.87 -11.71
C LYS A 15 -6.92 -8.75 -10.77
N SER A 16 -5.84 -8.98 -10.01
CA SER A 16 -5.27 -7.94 -9.15
C SER A 16 -4.76 -6.78 -9.99
N LEU A 17 -5.22 -5.58 -9.66
CA LEU A 17 -4.73 -4.35 -10.25
C LEU A 17 -3.32 -4.06 -9.74
N GLU A 18 -2.53 -3.37 -10.57
CA GLU A 18 -1.20 -2.95 -10.17
C GLU A 18 -1.27 -1.99 -8.97
N PRO A 19 -0.45 -2.20 -7.94
CA PRO A 19 -0.43 -1.32 -6.78
C PRO A 19 0.06 0.07 -7.15
N ILE A 20 -0.58 1.11 -6.61
CA ILE A 20 -0.17 2.50 -6.84
C ILE A 20 0.85 2.91 -5.78
N VAL A 21 1.97 3.49 -6.18
CA VAL A 21 2.98 4.04 -5.26
C VAL A 21 2.75 5.52 -5.09
N GLY A 22 2.80 6.01 -3.85
CA GLY A 22 2.66 7.43 -3.55
C GLY A 22 3.16 7.80 -2.16
N LEU A 23 3.09 9.09 -1.86
CA LEU A 23 3.53 9.64 -0.57
C LEU A 23 2.36 9.69 0.41
N LEU A 24 2.46 9.01 1.55
CA LEU A 24 1.51 9.16 2.64
C LEU A 24 1.70 10.55 3.28
N ILE A 25 0.73 11.43 3.04
CA ILE A 25 0.76 12.83 3.47
C ILE A 25 -0.06 13.08 4.73
N ASP A 26 -1.05 12.23 5.02
CA ASP A 26 -1.91 12.41 6.18
C ASP A 26 -2.51 11.08 6.65
N THR A 27 -2.90 11.02 7.93
CA THR A 27 -3.53 9.86 8.56
C THR A 27 -4.62 10.29 9.53
N HIS A 28 -5.77 9.62 9.48
CA HIS A 28 -6.92 9.93 10.31
C HIS A 28 -7.46 8.67 10.98
N LEU A 29 -7.89 8.80 12.24
CA LEU A 29 -8.53 7.71 12.97
C LEU A 29 -10.03 7.98 13.05
N MET A 30 -10.81 7.14 12.38
CA MET A 30 -12.27 7.30 12.28
C MET A 30 -12.98 6.27 13.17
N PRO A 31 -14.00 6.68 13.95
CA PRO A 31 -14.84 5.73 14.66
C PRO A 31 -15.65 4.92 13.64
N MET A 32 -15.64 3.60 13.81
CA MET A 32 -16.51 2.69 13.07
C MET A 32 -17.61 2.17 13.99
N GLN A 33 -18.83 2.20 13.46
CA GLN A 33 -19.96 1.49 14.04
C GLN A 33 -20.50 0.53 12.98
N GLY A 34 -20.23 -0.75 13.17
CA GLY A 34 -20.76 -1.81 12.32
C GLY A 34 -22.26 -2.00 12.56
N PRO A 35 -22.99 -2.58 11.59
CA PRO A 35 -24.39 -2.93 11.79
C PRO A 35 -24.52 -4.01 12.88
N PRO A 36 -25.64 -4.03 13.62
CA PRO A 36 -25.97 -5.12 14.53
C PRO A 36 -25.96 -6.46 13.81
N LYS A 37 -25.56 -7.53 14.51
CA LYS A 37 -25.61 -8.90 13.96
C LYS A 37 -26.73 -9.68 14.63
N ALA A 38 -27.45 -10.46 13.85
CA ALA A 38 -28.36 -11.46 14.38
C ALA A 38 -27.57 -12.73 14.69
N MET A 39 -27.76 -13.29 15.88
CA MET A 39 -27.21 -14.59 16.27
C MET A 39 -28.29 -15.44 16.93
N ILE A 40 -28.13 -16.76 16.86
CA ILE A 40 -28.99 -17.70 17.57
C ILE A 40 -28.45 -17.83 19.00
N GLY A 41 -29.26 -17.40 19.97
CA GLY A 41 -28.97 -17.54 21.39
C GLY A 41 -29.27 -18.94 21.92
N GLU A 42 -28.92 -19.16 23.19
CA GLU A 42 -29.25 -20.39 23.90
C GLU A 42 -30.78 -20.55 23.98
N GLY A 43 -31.29 -21.72 23.57
CA GLY A 43 -32.74 -21.98 23.44
C GLY A 43 -33.36 -21.60 22.09
N GLY A 44 -32.56 -21.34 21.05
CA GLY A 44 -33.04 -21.21 19.67
C GLY A 44 -33.71 -19.88 19.32
N LYS A 45 -33.58 -18.86 20.18
CA LYS A 45 -34.14 -17.52 19.95
C LYS A 45 -33.19 -16.67 19.12
N LEU A 46 -33.73 -15.94 18.14
CA LEU A 46 -33.00 -14.90 17.43
C LEU A 46 -32.71 -13.74 18.40
N MET A 47 -31.44 -13.44 18.61
CA MET A 47 -30.99 -12.28 19.40
C MET A 47 -30.20 -11.34 18.51
N GLN A 48 -30.40 -10.04 18.70
CA GLN A 48 -29.63 -8.99 18.05
C GLN A 48 -28.49 -8.57 18.97
N THR A 49 -27.25 -8.76 18.55
CA THR A 49 -26.09 -8.24 19.27
C THR A 49 -25.76 -6.82 18.81
N PRO A 50 -25.24 -5.97 19.71
CA PRO A 50 -24.70 -4.67 19.34
C PRO A 50 -23.68 -4.83 18.20
N GLY A 51 -23.72 -3.89 17.25
CA GLY A 51 -22.75 -3.85 16.17
C GLY A 51 -21.33 -3.67 16.71
N GLN A 52 -20.34 -4.15 15.95
CA GLN A 52 -18.94 -3.98 16.32
C GLN A 52 -18.61 -2.49 16.37
N THR A 53 -18.10 -2.02 17.50
CA THR A 53 -17.58 -0.66 17.67
C THR A 53 -16.06 -0.71 17.65
N GLY A 54 -15.41 0.30 17.07
CA GLY A 54 -13.97 0.36 17.02
C GLY A 54 -13.47 1.61 16.31
N PHE A 55 -12.16 1.65 16.06
CA PHE A 55 -11.53 2.68 15.26
C PHE A 55 -10.89 2.06 14.03
N GLN A 56 -10.99 2.73 12.89
CA GLN A 56 -10.27 2.39 11.67
C GLN A 56 -9.40 3.55 11.25
N ALA A 57 -8.12 3.25 11.00
CA ALA A 57 -7.17 4.22 10.52
C ALA A 57 -7.24 4.33 8.99
N PHE A 58 -7.28 5.56 8.50
CA PHE A 58 -7.26 5.93 7.09
C PHE A 58 -6.01 6.74 6.79
N GLY A 59 -5.50 6.59 5.57
CA GLY A 59 -4.41 7.39 5.03
C GLY A 59 -4.87 8.21 3.83
N VAL A 60 -4.22 9.35 3.62
CA VAL A 60 -4.27 10.13 2.39
C VAL A 60 -2.92 10.01 1.70
N VAL A 61 -2.92 9.45 0.50
CA VAL A 61 -1.72 9.22 -0.30
C VAL A 61 -1.75 10.14 -1.51
N ALA A 62 -0.75 10.99 -1.67
CA ALA A 62 -0.53 11.76 -2.89
C ALA A 62 0.09 10.84 -3.94
N ALA A 63 -0.58 10.66 -5.07
CA ALA A 63 -0.16 9.80 -6.17
C ALA A 63 -0.24 10.59 -7.48
N GLY A 64 0.90 10.89 -8.10
CA GLY A 64 1.01 11.57 -9.41
C GLY A 64 0.11 12.80 -9.55
N GLU A 65 -1.08 12.61 -10.14
CA GLU A 65 -2.04 13.66 -10.46
C GLU A 65 -3.19 13.82 -9.44
N GLY A 66 -3.21 13.06 -8.34
CA GLY A 66 -4.32 13.11 -7.38
C GLY A 66 -4.03 12.50 -6.01
N PHE A 67 -5.12 12.21 -5.28
CA PHE A 67 -5.08 11.66 -3.93
C PHE A 67 -5.87 10.38 -3.82
N ILE A 68 -5.32 9.41 -3.09
CA ILE A 68 -6.00 8.17 -2.72
C ILE A 68 -6.30 8.24 -1.23
N VAL A 69 -7.58 8.05 -0.88
CA VAL A 69 -8.04 7.94 0.51
C VAL A 69 -8.48 6.49 0.73
N GLY A 70 -7.86 5.83 1.71
CA GLY A 70 -8.14 4.42 1.97
C GLY A 70 -7.72 3.98 3.36
N PRO A 71 -8.13 2.78 3.79
CA PRO A 71 -7.73 2.25 5.09
C PRO A 71 -6.22 1.99 5.10
N LEU A 72 -5.55 2.26 6.23
CA LEU A 72 -4.11 2.00 6.33
C LEU A 72 -3.76 0.52 6.14
N SER A 73 -4.71 -0.39 6.37
CA SER A 73 -4.54 -1.84 6.11
C SER A 73 -4.35 -2.19 4.64
N SER A 74 -4.71 -1.30 3.70
CA SER A 74 -4.44 -1.48 2.26
C SER A 74 -3.16 -0.79 1.80
N MET A 75 -2.37 -0.24 2.72
CA MET A 75 -1.15 0.50 2.43
C MET A 75 0.06 -0.25 3.02
N THR A 76 1.11 -0.40 2.22
CA THR A 76 2.36 -1.04 2.65
C THR A 76 3.49 -0.02 2.60
N PRO A 77 4.15 0.29 3.73
CA PRO A 77 5.35 1.12 3.76
C PRO A 77 6.44 0.64 2.81
N MET A 78 7.07 1.57 2.09
CA MET A 78 8.27 1.34 1.30
C MET A 78 9.45 2.03 2.00
N MET A 79 10.36 1.24 2.56
CA MET A 79 11.55 1.74 3.27
C MET A 79 12.73 1.98 2.33
N GLN A 80 12.69 1.39 1.14
CA GLN A 80 13.61 1.62 0.02
C GLN A 80 12.73 1.97 -1.18
N PRO A 81 12.61 3.25 -1.57
CA PRO A 81 12.18 3.56 -2.92
C PRO A 81 13.27 2.96 -3.82
N ASP A 82 12.92 1.99 -4.66
CA ASP A 82 13.86 1.41 -5.61
C ASP A 82 14.56 2.58 -6.34
N GLU A 83 15.90 2.59 -6.34
CA GLU A 83 16.67 3.57 -7.11
C GLU A 83 16.19 3.47 -8.57
N GLU A 84 15.59 4.55 -9.07
CA GLU A 84 15.21 4.67 -10.47
C GLU A 84 16.45 4.43 -11.34
N GLY A 85 16.40 3.35 -12.13
CA GLY A 85 17.19 3.10 -13.35
C GLY A 85 18.58 3.71 -13.43
N ASP A 86 19.60 2.92 -13.13
CA ASP A 86 20.83 2.99 -13.92
C ASP A 86 20.44 2.69 -15.36
N ASP A 87 20.33 3.74 -16.19
CA ASP A 87 20.48 3.61 -17.63
C ASP A 87 21.81 2.86 -17.86
N GLU A 88 21.74 1.56 -18.17
CA GLU A 88 22.82 0.82 -18.81
C GLU A 88 23.09 1.47 -20.18
N VAL A 89 23.75 2.62 -20.18
CA VAL A 89 24.54 3.06 -21.31
C VAL A 89 25.72 2.10 -21.38
N LYS A 90 25.54 1.02 -22.15
CA LYS A 90 26.67 0.28 -22.71
C LYS A 90 27.59 1.28 -23.44
N PRO A 91 28.90 1.23 -23.22
CA PRO A 91 29.85 1.35 -24.31
C PRO A 91 30.34 -0.05 -24.64
N ASP A 92 29.80 -0.63 -25.71
CA ASP A 92 30.48 -1.71 -26.42
C ASP A 92 31.84 -1.17 -26.94
N GLY A 93 32.93 -1.79 -26.51
CA GLY A 93 34.11 -2.01 -27.35
C GLY A 93 35.37 -1.18 -27.13
N GLY A 94 36.44 -1.87 -26.67
CA GLY A 94 37.86 -1.52 -26.86
C GLY A 94 38.37 -0.38 -25.98
N VAL A 95 39.46 -0.50 -25.22
CA VAL A 95 40.81 -0.89 -25.65
C VAL A 95 41.57 -1.52 -24.47
N ALA A 96 42.46 -2.45 -24.81
CA ALA A 96 43.34 -3.21 -23.95
C ALA A 96 44.33 -2.38 -23.09
N ALA A 97 44.71 -3.00 -21.96
CA ALA A 97 46.04 -3.04 -21.35
C ALA A 97 46.79 -1.71 -21.06
N ALA A 98 47.01 -1.46 -19.77
CA ALA A 98 48.27 -0.96 -19.19
C ALA A 98 48.13 -1.06 -17.66
N GLU A 99 48.62 -2.15 -17.06
CA GLU A 99 49.88 -2.18 -16.32
C GLU A 99 49.89 -1.33 -15.04
N GLU A 100 49.74 -2.07 -13.95
CA GLU A 100 50.16 -1.82 -12.58
C GLU A 100 51.62 -1.34 -12.51
N ILE A 101 51.86 -0.05 -12.21
CA ILE A 101 53.13 0.41 -11.64
C ILE A 101 52.91 1.60 -10.68
N LEU A 102 53.47 1.48 -9.47
CA LEU A 102 53.81 2.50 -8.44
C LEU A 102 52.75 2.91 -7.41
N SER A 103 52.88 2.35 -6.20
CA SER A 103 53.44 3.09 -5.05
C SER A 103 54.09 2.16 -4.04
#